data_AF-A0A937SIR7-F1
#
_entry.id   AF-A0A937SIR7-F1
#
_cell.length_a   1.000
_cell.length_b   1.000
_cell.length_c   1.000
_cell.angle_alpha   90.00
_cell.angle_beta   90.00
_cell.angle_gamma   90.00
#
_symmetry.space_group_name_H-M   'P 1'
#
loop_
_entity.id
_entity.type
_entity.pdbx_description
1 polymer ?
#
loop_
_entity_poly.entity_id
_entity_poly.type
_entity_poly.pdbx_seq_one_letter_code
_entity_poly.pdbx_strand_id
1 'polypeptide(L)'
;MSSFSRPLQSRQIGDSIQNIERIGGYIQNTDLSKRHPFLIDDMDRFLSDVRRAKMDAERNVPRYYMAGRISCGCINCHSQNR
;
A
#
# COMPACT_ATOMS: atom_id res chain seq x y z
N MET A 1 28.80 8.25 -13.67
CA MET A 1 27.44 7.84 -13.25
C MET A 1 27.52 7.42 -11.78
N SER A 2 27.11 8.30 -10.87
CA SER A 2 27.12 8.02 -9.43
C SER A 2 25.91 7.17 -9.06
N SER A 3 26.17 5.96 -8.57
CA SER A 3 25.16 5.09 -7.95
C SER A 3 24.70 5.75 -6.65
N PHE A 4 23.49 6.32 -6.65
CA PHE A 4 22.86 6.86 -5.45
C PHE A 4 22.19 5.69 -4.73
N SER A 5 22.90 5.05 -3.80
CA SER A 5 22.31 4.03 -2.93
C SER A 5 21.17 4.66 -2.12
N ARG A 6 19.93 4.20 -2.32
CA ARG A 6 18.78 4.69 -1.56
C ARG A 6 19.00 4.43 -0.06
N PRO A 7 18.63 5.38 0.83
CA PRO A 7 18.69 5.15 2.27
C PRO A 7 17.93 3.87 2.66
N LEU A 8 18.45 3.11 3.64
CA LEU A 8 17.87 1.84 4.11
C LEU A 8 16.36 1.97 4.40
N GLN A 9 15.97 3.07 5.04
CA GLN A 9 14.58 3.37 5.37
C GLN A 9 13.67 3.48 4.13
N SER A 10 14.16 4.08 3.04
CA SER A 10 13.40 4.19 1.79
C SER A 10 13.12 2.82 1.18
N ARG A 11 14.10 1.91 1.25
CA ARG A 11 13.96 0.53 0.77
C ARG A 11 12.92 -0.24 1.59
N GLN A 12 13.03 -0.18 2.92
CA GLN A 12 12.09 -0.84 3.83
C GLN A 12 10.64 -0.37 3.63
N ILE A 13 10.44 0.94 3.40
CA ILE A 13 9.12 1.48 3.11
C ILE A 13 8.59 0.93 1.77
N GLY A 14 9.43 0.92 0.74
CA GLY A 14 9.07 0.35 -0.56
C GLY A 14 8.66 -1.13 -0.48
N ASP A 15 9.47 -1.95 0.21
CA ASP A 15 9.21 -3.38 0.42
C ASP A 15 7.89 -3.59 1.18
N SER A 16 7.63 -2.76 2.19
CA SER A 16 6.38 -2.80 2.96
C SER A 16 5.16 -2.47 2.11
N ILE A 17 5.24 -1.43 1.28
CA ILE A 17 4.15 -1.03 0.36
C ILE A 17 3.90 -2.15 -0.67
N GLN A 18 4.94 -2.76 -1.21
CA GLN A 18 4.82 -3.88 -2.14
C GLN A 18 4.14 -5.09 -1.49
N ASN A 19 4.44 -5.37 -0.22
CA ASN A 19 3.79 -6.46 0.49
C ASN A 19 2.29 -6.18 0.73
N ILE A 20 1.93 -4.93 1.05
CA ILE A 20 0.53 -4.51 1.19
C ILE A 20 -0.23 -4.71 -0.13
N GLU A 21 0.35 -4.28 -1.26
CA GLU A 21 -0.26 -4.45 -2.59
C GLU A 21 -0.54 -5.94 -2.87
N ARG A 22 0.45 -6.80 -2.62
CA ARG A 22 0.34 -8.25 -2.82
C ARG A 22 -0.75 -8.86 -1.96
N ILE A 23 -0.81 -8.51 -0.67
CA ILE A 23 -1.81 -9.03 0.27
C ILE A 23 -3.20 -8.55 -0.11
N GLY A 24 -3.38 -7.26 -0.40
CA GLY A 24 -4.67 -6.70 -0.80
C GLY A 24 -5.19 -7.32 -2.11
N GLY A 25 -4.32 -7.48 -3.11
CA GLY A 25 -4.67 -8.16 -4.36
C GLY A 25 -5.06 -9.63 -4.15
N TYR A 26 -4.40 -10.33 -3.23
CA TYR A 26 -4.80 -11.69 -2.87
C TYR A 26 -6.20 -11.72 -2.22
N ILE A 27 -6.47 -10.81 -1.27
CA ILE A 27 -7.79 -10.70 -0.60
C ILE A 27 -8.88 -10.37 -1.62
N GLN A 28 -8.63 -9.45 -2.54
CA GLN A 28 -9.56 -9.08 -3.61
C GLN A 28 -9.94 -10.28 -4.47
N ASN A 29 -8.94 -11.03 -4.94
CA ASN A 29 -9.13 -12.14 -5.87
C ASN A 29 -9.70 -13.41 -5.20
N THR A 30 -9.72 -13.47 -3.87
CA THR A 30 -10.16 -14.65 -3.12
C THR A 30 -11.43 -14.41 -2.32
N ASP A 31 -11.32 -13.75 -1.18
CA ASP A 31 -12.41 -13.62 -0.22
C ASP A 31 -13.45 -12.60 -0.68
N LEU A 32 -13.00 -11.43 -1.17
CA LEU A 32 -13.92 -10.39 -1.63
C LEU A 32 -14.66 -10.81 -2.90
N SER A 33 -13.97 -11.35 -3.90
CA SER A 33 -14.60 -11.78 -5.16
C SER A 33 -15.68 -12.86 -4.97
N LYS A 34 -15.60 -13.66 -3.90
CA LYS A 34 -16.54 -14.76 -3.63
C LYS A 34 -17.61 -14.42 -2.60
N ARG A 35 -17.26 -13.66 -1.55
CA ARG A 35 -18.11 -13.49 -0.36
C ARG A 35 -18.59 -12.05 -0.18
N HIS A 36 -17.84 -11.08 -0.67
CA HIS A 36 -18.14 -9.66 -0.49
C HIS A 36 -17.89 -8.87 -1.79
N PRO A 37 -18.57 -9.21 -2.91
CA PRO A 37 -18.29 -8.62 -4.21
C PRO A 37 -18.53 -7.11 -4.26
N PHE A 38 -19.41 -6.60 -3.39
CA PHE A 38 -19.66 -5.16 -3.25
C PHE A 38 -18.46 -4.36 -2.71
N LEU A 39 -17.45 -5.03 -2.11
CA LEU A 39 -16.23 -4.39 -1.61
C LEU A 39 -15.09 -4.38 -2.63
N ILE A 40 -15.29 -4.95 -3.83
CA ILE A 40 -14.24 -5.01 -4.86
C ILE A 40 -13.80 -3.61 -5.27
N ASP A 41 -14.74 -2.70 -5.50
CA ASP A 41 -14.45 -1.32 -5.93
C ASP A 41 -13.68 -0.54 -4.84
N ASP A 42 -14.04 -0.74 -3.58
CA ASP A 42 -13.33 -0.15 -2.44
C ASP A 42 -11.91 -0.69 -2.32
N MET A 43 -11.74 -2.01 -2.52
CA MET A 43 -10.43 -2.64 -2.55
C MET A 43 -9.58 -2.15 -3.74
N ASP A 44 -10.18 -1.96 -4.91
CA ASP A 44 -9.49 -1.39 -6.07
C ASP A 44 -9.00 0.03 -5.82
N ARG A 45 -9.83 0.85 -5.18
CA ARG A 45 -9.46 2.20 -4.76
C ARG A 45 -8.31 2.17 -3.75
N PHE A 46 -8.38 1.28 -2.76
CA PHE A 46 -7.30 1.09 -1.80
C PHE A 46 -5.99 0.67 -2.49
N LEU A 47 -6.03 -0.33 -3.37
CA LEU A 47 -4.86 -0.79 -4.13
C LEU A 47 -4.30 0.31 -5.05
N SER A 48 -5.16 1.17 -5.60
CA SER A 48 -4.73 2.35 -6.36
C SER A 48 -3.93 3.33 -5.49
N ASP A 49 -4.36 3.59 -4.26
CA ASP A 49 -3.63 4.44 -3.31
C ASP A 49 -2.29 3.79 -2.90
N VAL A 50 -2.24 2.47 -2.72
CA VAL A 50 -1.01 1.71 -2.45
C VAL A 50 -0.02 1.82 -3.60
N ARG A 51 -0.48 1.64 -4.85
CA ARG A 51 0.35 1.84 -6.06
C ARG A 51 0.89 3.26 -6.14
N ARG A 52 0.08 4.26 -5.80
CA ARG A 52 0.54 5.66 -5.72
C ARG A 52 1.61 5.87 -4.66
N ALA A 53 1.45 5.28 -3.47
CA ALA A 53 2.45 5.35 -2.42
C ALA A 53 3.78 4.74 -2.85
N LYS A 54 3.74 3.62 -3.59
CA LYS A 54 4.94 2.99 -4.16
C LYS A 54 5.65 3.93 -5.13
N MET A 55 4.93 4.48 -6.11
CA MET A 55 5.49 5.44 -7.06
C MET A 55 6.09 6.66 -6.35
N ASP A 56 5.44 7.17 -5.30
CA ASP A 56 5.91 8.30 -4.51
C ASP A 56 7.18 7.99 -3.69
N ALA A 57 7.28 6.77 -3.15
CA ALA A 57 8.46 6.30 -2.41
C ALA A 57 9.66 6.02 -3.33
N GLU A 58 9.42 5.69 -4.60
CA GLU A 58 10.46 5.37 -5.59
C GLU A 58 11.04 6.58 -6.34
N ARG A 59 10.53 7.79 -6.08
CA ARG A 59 11.03 9.03 -6.69
C ARG A 59 12.48 9.34 -6.29
N ASN A 60 13.17 10.12 -7.12
CA ASN A 60 14.51 10.66 -6.81
C ASN A 60 14.54 11.44 -5.48
N VAL A 61 13.46 12.19 -5.20
CA VAL A 61 13.18 12.74 -3.87
C VAL A 61 11.91 12.05 -3.36
N PRO A 62 12.04 11.03 -2.48
CA PRO A 62 10.90 10.24 -2.01
C PRO A 62 9.85 11.08 -1.29
N ARG A 63 8.57 10.73 -1.48
CA ARG A 63 7.44 11.33 -0.78
C ARG A 63 6.68 10.25 0.00
N TYR A 64 6.57 10.41 1.31
CA TYR A 64 5.96 9.38 2.17
C TYR A 64 4.55 9.72 2.67
N TYR A 65 3.97 10.83 2.22
CA TYR A 65 2.62 11.25 2.62
C TYR A 65 1.57 10.15 2.39
N MET A 66 1.54 9.55 1.20
CA MET A 66 0.59 8.48 0.88
C MET A 66 0.84 7.21 1.70
N ALA A 67 2.11 6.87 1.96
CA ALA A 67 2.46 5.76 2.84
C ALA A 67 1.90 5.98 4.26
N GLY A 68 2.06 7.20 4.81
CA GLY A 68 1.47 7.57 6.10
C GLY A 68 -0.06 7.52 6.12
N ARG A 69 -0.71 7.99 5.04
CA ARG A 69 -2.17 7.91 4.90
C ARG A 69 -2.66 6.45 4.93
N ILE A 70 -2.02 5.55 4.19
CA ILE A 70 -2.36 4.12 4.16
C ILE A 70 -2.22 3.51 5.56
N SER A 71 -1.09 3.77 6.24
CA SER A 71 -0.87 3.26 7.60
C SER A 71 -1.94 3.75 8.57
N CYS A 72 -2.32 5.02 8.52
CA CYS A 72 -3.40 5.56 9.35
C CYS A 72 -4.75 4.90 9.04
N GLY A 73 -5.06 4.62 7.77
CA GLY A 73 -6.25 3.86 7.38
C GLY A 73 -6.29 2.47 8.00
N CYS A 74 -5.18 1.73 7.95
CA CYS A 74 -5.06 0.42 8.58
C CYS A 74 -5.28 0.49 10.10
N ILE A 75 -4.63 1.44 10.78
CA ILE A 75 -4.75 1.64 12.23
C ILE A 75 -6.21 1.96 12.60
N ASN A 76 -6.85 2.90 11.89
CA ASN A 76 -8.21 3.31 12.19
C ASN A 76 -9.20 2.15 12.02
N CYS A 77 -9.12 1.43 10.90
CA CYS A 77 -10.00 0.29 10.64
C CYS A 77 -9.79 -0.82 11.70
N HIS A 78 -8.55 -1.19 11.97
CA HIS A 78 -8.25 -2.21 12.98
C HIS A 78 -8.61 -1.78 14.40
N SER A 79 -8.59 -0.49 14.73
CA SER A 79 -9.00 -0.02 16.06
C SER A 79 -10.50 -0.19 16.33
N GLN A 80 -11.32 -0.19 15.27
CA GLN A 80 -12.78 -0.25 15.38
C GLN A 80 -13.33 -1.66 15.19
N ASN A 81 -12.56 -2.57 14.57
CA ASN A 81 -13.06 -3.86 14.07
C ASN A 81 -12.19 -5.05 14.51
N ARG A 82 -11.48 -4.95 15.64
CA ARG A 82 -10.61 -6.02 16.15
C ARG A 82 -11.32 -6.99 17.08
#